data_AF-A0A444IQF3-F1
#
_entry.id   AF-A0A444IQF3-F1
#
_cell.length_a   1.000
_cell.length_b   1.000
_cell.length_c   1.000
_cell.angle_alpha   90.00
_cell.angle_beta   90.00
_cell.angle_gamma   90.00
#
_symmetry.space_group_name_H-M   'P 1'
#
loop_
_entity.id
_entity.type
_entity.pdbx_description
1 polymer ?
#
loop_
_entity_poly.entity_id
_entity_poly.type
_entity_poly.pdbx_seq_one_letter_code
_entity_poly.pdbx_strand_id
1 'polypeptide(L)'
;MNIASLLLNNPFILAPLAGYTDLSFRLLCREMGADLTVSEMISCHGLVYGQEKTLIMLKTVPEERPWAIQLFGNEPELMGQAAALVSKKPVDLIDINMGCPVRKVIKKGSGAA
;
A
#
# COMPACT_ATOMS: atom_id res chain seq x y z
N MET A 1 -17.34 -5.37 6.51
CA MET A 1 -16.90 -3.96 6.62
C MET A 1 -16.93 -3.37 5.21
N ASN A 2 -17.28 -2.09 5.04
CA ASN A 2 -17.44 -1.51 3.70
C ASN A 2 -16.48 -0.33 3.52
N ILE A 3 -15.77 -0.29 2.40
CA ILE A 3 -14.98 0.87 1.96
C ILE A 3 -15.49 1.26 0.58
N ALA A 4 -16.32 2.31 0.52
CA ALA A 4 -17.09 2.65 -0.67
C ALA A 4 -17.85 1.43 -1.22
N SER A 5 -17.54 0.98 -2.43
CA SER A 5 -18.15 -0.20 -3.07
C SER A 5 -17.46 -1.53 -2.73
N LEU A 6 -16.32 -1.51 -2.02
CA LEU A 6 -15.62 -2.72 -1.61
C LEU A 6 -16.29 -3.29 -0.36
N LEU A 7 -16.84 -4.49 -0.48
CA LEU A 7 -17.48 -5.24 0.60
C LEU A 7 -16.50 -6.29 1.12
N LEU A 8 -16.15 -6.19 2.40
CA LEU A 8 -15.37 -7.19 3.13
C LEU A 8 -16.31 -8.09 3.93
N ASN A 9 -16.16 -9.40 3.74
CA ASN A 9 -16.80 -10.50 4.46
C ASN A 9 -16.51 -10.47 5.97
N ASN A 10 -15.33 -9.98 6.38
CA ASN A 10 -14.96 -9.86 7.78
C ASN A 10 -14.18 -8.56 8.05
N PRO A 11 -13.95 -8.17 9.32
CA PRO A 11 -13.32 -6.88 9.64
C PRO A 11 -11.79 -6.95 9.74
N PHE A 12 -11.15 -8.08 9.41
CA PHE A 12 -9.72 -8.28 9.60
C PHE A 12 -8.92 -7.78 8.39
N ILE A 13 -8.07 -6.79 8.65
CA ILE A 13 -7.19 -6.18 7.67
C ILE A 13 -5.75 -6.39 8.10
N LEU A 14 -4.90 -6.93 7.22
CA LEU A 14 -3.47 -7.01 7.47
C LEU A 14 -2.85 -5.60 7.35
N ALA A 15 -2.31 -5.11 8.45
CA ALA A 15 -1.65 -3.80 8.50
C ALA A 15 -0.40 -3.73 7.61
N PRO A 16 -0.08 -2.57 7.01
CA PRO A 16 1.12 -2.36 6.22
C PRO A 16 2.37 -2.34 7.11
N LEU A 17 3.33 -3.22 6.85
CA LEU A 17 4.56 -3.36 7.65
C LEU A 17 5.78 -3.40 6.72
N ALA A 18 6.47 -2.26 6.58
CA ALA A 18 7.69 -2.18 5.78
C ALA A 18 8.74 -3.22 6.23
N GLY A 19 9.20 -4.04 5.28
CA GLY A 19 10.11 -5.17 5.48
C GLY A 19 9.43 -6.51 5.78
N TYR A 20 8.10 -6.57 5.90
CA TYR A 20 7.35 -7.78 6.28
C TYR A 20 6.23 -8.12 5.30
N THR A 21 5.39 -7.14 4.93
CA THR A 21 4.21 -7.37 4.08
C THR A 21 4.54 -7.44 2.60
N ASP A 22 5.47 -8.32 2.24
CA ASP A 22 5.71 -8.73 0.86
C ASP A 22 4.57 -9.62 0.34
N LEU A 23 4.58 -9.95 -0.95
CA LEU A 23 3.50 -10.73 -1.55
C LEU A 23 3.29 -12.09 -0.85
N SER A 24 4.37 -12.79 -0.51
CA SER A 24 4.31 -14.10 0.11
C SER A 24 3.62 -14.03 1.48
N PHE A 25 3.99 -13.04 2.30
CA PHE A 25 3.38 -12.86 3.62
C PHE A 25 1.91 -12.43 3.52
N ARG A 26 1.58 -11.55 2.56
CA ARG A 26 0.19 -11.12 2.34
C ARG A 26 -0.70 -12.29 1.91
N LEU A 27 -0.21 -13.17 1.03
CA LEU A 27 -0.93 -14.41 0.66
C LEU A 27 -1.15 -15.34 1.85
N LEU A 28 -0.12 -15.56 2.68
CA LEU A 28 -0.27 -16.36 3.90
C LEU A 28 -1.34 -15.77 4.83
N CYS A 29 -1.32 -14.47 5.07
CA CYS A 29 -2.34 -13.83 5.91
C CYS A 29 -3.74 -13.91 5.31
N ARG A 30 -3.86 -13.82 3.98
CA ARG A 30 -5.11 -14.01 3.25
C ARG A 30 -5.65 -15.43 3.47
N GLU A 31 -4.81 -16.46 3.34
CA GLU A 31 -5.18 -17.85 3.64
C GLU A 31 -5.61 -18.04 5.10
N MET A 32 -5.01 -17.28 6.02
CA MET A 32 -5.33 -17.30 7.46
C MET A 32 -6.53 -16.42 7.85
N GLY A 33 -7.23 -15.81 6.90
CA GLY A 33 -8.51 -15.14 7.13
C GLY A 33 -8.47 -13.61 7.13
N ALA A 34 -7.34 -12.97 6.80
CA ALA A 34 -7.32 -11.54 6.50
C ALA A 34 -8.12 -11.26 5.22
N ASP A 35 -9.10 -10.37 5.30
CA ASP A 35 -10.04 -10.11 4.20
C ASP A 35 -9.64 -8.94 3.32
N LEU A 36 -8.74 -8.08 3.82
CA LEU A 36 -7.98 -7.13 3.02
C LEU A 36 -6.51 -7.20 3.44
N THR A 37 -5.60 -7.23 2.46
CA THR A 37 -4.16 -7.12 2.71
C THR A 37 -3.63 -5.79 2.20
N VAL A 38 -2.65 -5.21 2.90
CA VAL A 38 -2.05 -3.94 2.49
C VAL A 38 -0.56 -4.14 2.23
N SER A 39 -0.05 -3.57 1.14
CA SER A 39 1.37 -3.59 0.80
C SER A 39 2.23 -2.97 1.91
N GLU A 40 3.54 -3.16 1.81
CA GLU A 40 4.47 -2.25 2.47
C GLU A 40 4.24 -0.78 2.07
N MET A 41 4.81 0.18 2.81
CA MET A 41 4.73 1.60 2.47
C MET A 41 5.52 1.91 1.19
N ILE A 42 4.85 2.42 0.16
CA ILE A 42 5.41 2.72 -1.16
C ILE A 42 5.69 4.22 -1.30
N SER A 43 6.94 4.57 -1.61
CA SER A 43 7.34 5.96 -1.80
C SER A 43 6.78 6.50 -3.12
N CYS A 44 6.07 7.64 -3.08
CA CYS A 44 5.60 8.31 -4.30
C CYS A 44 6.75 8.73 -5.22
N HIS A 45 7.84 9.29 -4.66
CA HIS A 45 9.06 9.58 -5.42
C HIS A 45 9.63 8.31 -6.05
N GLY A 46 9.77 7.24 -5.26
CA GLY A 46 10.29 5.96 -5.76
C GLY A 46 9.47 5.40 -6.91
N LEU A 47 8.16 5.52 -6.83
CA LEU A 47 7.23 5.05 -7.84
C LEU A 47 7.28 5.90 -9.12
N VAL A 48 7.19 7.23 -8.99
CA VAL A 48 7.17 8.16 -10.14
C VAL A 48 8.49 8.14 -10.90
N TYR A 49 9.63 8.03 -10.21
CA TYR A 49 10.94 7.92 -10.85
C TYR A 49 11.33 6.50 -11.26
N GLY A 50 10.42 5.52 -11.14
CA GLY A 50 10.64 4.16 -11.64
C GLY A 50 11.73 3.39 -10.89
N GLN A 51 11.91 3.60 -9.59
CA GLN A 51 12.87 2.85 -8.80
C GLN A 51 12.49 1.37 -8.77
N GLU A 52 13.38 0.51 -9.24
CA GLU A 52 13.14 -0.93 -9.39
C GLU A 52 12.66 -1.60 -8.11
N LYS A 53 13.30 -1.28 -6.97
CA LYS A 53 12.90 -1.80 -5.65
C LYS A 53 11.46 -1.45 -5.31
N THR A 54 11.01 -0.24 -5.64
CA THR A 54 9.63 0.21 -5.40
C THR A 54 8.65 -0.48 -6.34
N LEU A 55 9.03 -0.70 -7.61
CA LEU A 55 8.19 -1.41 -8.57
C LEU A 55 7.98 -2.88 -8.20
N ILE A 56 8.99 -3.53 -7.61
CA ILE A 56 8.88 -4.93 -7.12
C ILE A 56 7.82 -5.05 -6.01
N MET A 57 7.65 -4.03 -5.17
CA MET A 57 6.66 -4.03 -4.08
C MET A 57 5.20 -4.02 -4.58
N LEU A 58 4.98 -3.69 -5.86
CA LEU A 58 3.66 -3.69 -6.51
C LEU A 58 3.23 -5.06 -7.04
N LYS A 59 4.06 -6.10 -6.86
CA LYS A 59 3.72 -7.46 -7.31
C LYS A 59 2.53 -8.00 -6.52
N THR A 60 1.63 -8.63 -7.26
CA THR A 60 0.41 -9.26 -6.77
C THR A 60 0.04 -10.44 -7.68
N VAL A 61 -0.88 -11.28 -7.21
CA VAL A 61 -1.51 -12.37 -7.97
C VAL A 61 -3.03 -12.34 -7.70
N PRO A 62 -3.88 -12.92 -8.57
CA PRO A 62 -5.33 -12.87 -8.41
C PRO A 62 -5.86 -13.34 -7.04
N GLU A 63 -5.20 -14.32 -6.44
CA GLU A 63 -5.55 -14.94 -5.16
C GLU A 63 -5.47 -13.97 -3.97
N GLU A 64 -4.71 -12.88 -4.10
CA GLU A 64 -4.55 -11.87 -3.05
C GLU A 64 -5.80 -10.98 -2.89
N ARG A 65 -6.60 -10.81 -3.95
CA ARG A 65 -7.64 -9.78 -4.03
C ARG A 65 -8.82 -10.02 -3.10
N PRO A 66 -9.39 -8.98 -2.45
CA PRO A 66 -8.92 -7.60 -2.44
C PRO A 66 -7.61 -7.32 -1.68
N TRP A 67 -6.80 -6.43 -2.25
CA TRP A 67 -5.58 -5.89 -1.64
C TRP A 67 -5.44 -4.38 -1.90
N ALA A 68 -4.63 -3.73 -1.08
CA ALA A 68 -4.39 -2.30 -1.11
C ALA A 68 -2.90 -1.96 -1.27
N ILE A 69 -2.62 -0.85 -1.93
CA ILE A 69 -1.30 -0.23 -1.94
C ILE A 69 -1.32 1.00 -1.02
N GLN A 70 -0.39 1.05 -0.06
CA GLN A 70 -0.21 2.22 0.78
C GLN A 70 0.90 3.14 0.23
N LEU A 71 0.52 4.36 -0.15
CA LEU A 71 1.43 5.40 -0.63
C LEU A 71 1.91 6.31 0.51
N PHE A 72 3.13 6.82 0.40
CA PHE A 72 3.62 7.91 1.26
C PHE A 72 4.45 8.92 0.47
N GLY A 73 4.34 10.18 0.86
CA GLY A 73 5.01 11.33 0.26
C GLY A 73 4.58 12.62 0.97
N ASN A 74 5.09 13.75 0.51
CA ASN A 74 4.82 15.09 1.06
C ASN A 74 4.44 16.13 -0.02
N GLU A 75 4.56 15.79 -1.30
CA GLU A 75 4.28 16.67 -2.44
C GLU A 75 2.96 16.25 -3.09
N PRO A 76 1.88 17.05 -3.01
CA PRO A 76 0.56 16.70 -3.52
C PRO A 76 0.55 16.29 -5.00
N GLU A 77 1.32 16.98 -5.84
CA GLU A 77 1.43 16.70 -7.27
C GLU A 77 2.04 15.32 -7.52
N LEU A 78 3.11 14.97 -6.80
CA LEU A 78 3.74 13.64 -6.89
C LEU A 78 2.84 12.55 -6.31
N MET A 79 2.13 12.83 -5.22
CA MET A 79 1.13 11.92 -4.65
C MET A 79 0.04 11.59 -5.68
N GLY A 80 -0.48 12.60 -6.38
CA GLY A 80 -1.48 12.43 -7.44
C GLY A 80 -0.96 11.61 -8.62
N GLN A 81 0.27 11.87 -9.08
CA GLN A 81 0.91 11.10 -10.14
C GLN A 81 1.12 9.63 -9.72
N ALA A 82 1.60 9.39 -8.50
CA ALA A 82 1.77 8.05 -7.96
C ALA A 82 0.43 7.29 -7.88
N ALA A 83 -0.63 7.92 -7.37
CA ALA A 83 -1.97 7.33 -7.33
C ALA A 83 -2.49 6.99 -8.74
N ALA A 84 -2.26 7.86 -9.73
CA ALA A 84 -2.64 7.61 -11.12
C ALA A 84 -1.83 6.48 -11.80
N LEU A 85 -0.60 6.22 -11.35
CA LEU A 85 0.18 5.05 -11.79
C LEU A 85 -0.35 3.76 -11.15
N VAL A 86 -0.66 3.82 -9.85
CA VAL A 86 -1.21 2.69 -9.09
C VAL A 86 -2.60 2.29 -9.60
N SER A 87 -3.46 3.24 -9.96
CA SER A 87 -4.82 2.95 -10.45
C SER A 87 -4.87 2.15 -11.76
N LYS A 88 -3.74 2.07 -12.49
CA LYS A 88 -3.60 1.24 -13.70
C LYS A 88 -3.17 -0.20 -13.39
N LYS A 89 -2.93 -0.53 -12.13
CA LYS A 89 -2.56 -1.88 -11.65
C LYS A 89 -3.80 -2.62 -11.15
N PRO A 90 -3.77 -3.97 -11.05
CA PRO A 90 -4.87 -4.75 -10.50
C PRO A 90 -4.93 -4.60 -8.97
N VAL A 91 -5.24 -3.40 -8.48
CA VAL A 91 -5.36 -3.05 -7.05
C VAL A 91 -6.80 -2.64 -6.74
N ASP A 92 -7.26 -2.92 -5.53
CA ASP A 92 -8.65 -2.67 -5.11
C ASP A 92 -8.78 -1.39 -4.28
N LEU A 93 -7.70 -0.96 -3.63
CA LEU A 93 -7.67 0.22 -2.78
C LEU A 93 -6.31 0.93 -2.81
N ILE A 94 -6.32 2.26 -2.79
CA ILE A 94 -5.15 3.10 -2.57
C ILE A 94 -5.30 3.74 -1.19
N ASP A 95 -4.32 3.51 -0.32
CA ASP A 95 -4.25 4.08 1.02
C ASP A 95 -3.13 5.13 1.09
N ILE A 96 -3.24 6.10 2.01
CA ILE A 96 -2.24 7.14 2.22
C ILE A 96 -1.70 7.05 3.65
N ASN A 97 -0.40 6.81 3.77
CA ASN A 97 0.26 6.81 5.07
C ASN A 97 0.39 8.23 5.64
N MET A 98 -0.46 8.54 6.61
CA MET A 98 -0.39 9.77 7.43
C MET A 98 -0.02 9.45 8.89
N GLY A 99 0.62 8.30 9.14
CA GLY A 99 0.76 7.76 10.50
C GLY A 99 2.17 7.34 10.91
N CYS A 100 3.09 7.16 9.96
CA CYS A 100 4.42 6.63 10.28
C CYS A 100 5.26 7.63 11.10
N PRO A 101 5.71 7.28 12.32
CA PRO A 101 6.48 8.18 13.16
C PRO A 101 8.01 8.04 12.96
N VAL A 102 8.45 7.17 12.03
CA VAL A 102 9.87 6.85 11.88
C VAL A 102 10.64 8.11 11.46
N ARG A 103 11.73 8.41 12.18
CA ARG A 103 12.54 9.63 11.99
C ARG A 103 12.90 9.93 10.53
N LYS A 104 13.23 8.91 9.73
CA LYS A 104 13.60 9.09 8.30
C LYS A 104 12.44 9.53 7.41
N VAL A 105 11.20 9.24 7.83
CA VAL A 105 9.96 9.59 7.13
C VAL A 105 9.52 10.99 7.59
N ILE A 106 9.45 11.23 8.90
CA ILE A 106 9.10 12.55 9.46
C ILE A 106 10.06 13.65 8.99
N LYS A 107 11.38 13.40 8.98
CA LYS A 107 12.37 14.40 8.53
C LYS A 107 12.16 14.87 7.08
N LYS A 108 11.41 14.12 6.27
CA LYS A 108 11.05 14.46 4.90
C LYS A 108 9.66 15.10 4.79
N GLY A 109 8.96 15.34 5.90
CA GLY A 109 7.60 15.89 5.89
C GLY A 109 6.53 14.89 5.46
N SER A 110 6.79 13.58 5.62
CA SER A 110 5.84 12.51 5.28
C SER A 110 5.44 11.72 6.53
N GLY A 111 4.43 10.86 6.40
CA GLY A 111 3.94 10.07 7.53
C GLY A 111 3.21 10.98 8.53
N ALA A 112 3.56 10.93 9.81
CA ALA A 112 2.94 11.72 10.87
C ALA A 112 3.62 13.08 11.13
N ALA A 113 4.34 13.62 10.15
CA ALA A 113 5.10 14.86 10.28
C ALA A 113 4.23 16.11 10.49
#